data_AF-A0A7H9BQ04-F1
#
_entry.id   AF-A0A7H9BQ04-F1
#
_cell.length_a   1.000
_cell.length_b   1.000
_cell.length_c   1.000
_cell.angle_alpha   90.00
_cell.angle_beta   90.00
_cell.angle_gamma   90.00
#
_symmetry.space_group_name_H-M   'P 1'
#
loop_
_entity.id
_entity.type
_entity.pdbx_description
1 polymer ?
#
loop_
_entity_poly.entity_id
_entity_poly.type
_entity_poly.pdbx_seq_one_letter_code
_entity_poly.pdbx_strand_id
1 'polypeptide(L)'
;MQNPVFGALCATLLGLAAGPALSHATLEKSEAAAGAAYRAVIRIGHGCDGQTTHTLRVELPEGFYNAKPMPKPGWTLETVKGAYARPFDNHGTQMTEGTREVVWSGGALQDDWYDEFVIRGTVGADVAPGTVLYFPTVQECAEGKADWTDVSGSKEVPNPAPGLTVTAGKADHGHGHGHSHGHGHGPDAQAAAAGGPVVLGDLALSGGFSRATPPGAPVAGGFLTIANGGDEDRLVAAHADFAGRTEIHEMAMEGEVMRMRELPDGLAIPAGATVELKPGGYHLMFMELKQPLVEGETVNVTLSFEKAGEVSLPLAVGPRNAGAQKGGGHGGH
;
A
#
# COMPACT_ATOMS: atom_id res chain seq x y z
N MET A 1 35.91 61.94 -31.95
CA MET A 1 35.12 60.74 -32.29
C MET A 1 35.76 59.55 -31.59
N GLN A 2 34.99 58.91 -30.68
CA GLN A 2 35.04 57.52 -30.19
C GLN A 2 36.34 56.97 -29.57
N ASN A 3 36.36 56.12 -28.53
CA ASN A 3 35.60 55.86 -27.29
C ASN A 3 36.42 54.75 -26.59
N PRO A 4 36.69 54.77 -25.26
CA PRO A 4 37.40 53.67 -24.61
C PRO A 4 36.44 52.53 -24.26
N VAL A 5 36.84 51.28 -24.53
CA VAL A 5 36.10 50.06 -24.20
C VAL A 5 36.35 49.70 -22.74
N PHE A 6 35.31 49.80 -21.91
CA PHE A 6 35.27 49.20 -20.57
C PHE A 6 34.85 47.73 -20.68
N GLY A 7 35.72 46.82 -20.23
CA GLY A 7 35.38 45.40 -20.06
C GLY A 7 34.66 45.19 -18.73
N ALA A 8 33.40 44.76 -18.79
CA ALA A 8 32.61 44.36 -17.64
C ALA A 8 32.89 42.89 -17.28
N LEU A 9 33.39 42.64 -16.07
CA LEU A 9 33.58 41.32 -15.50
C LEU A 9 32.26 40.88 -14.82
N CYS A 10 31.46 40.05 -15.48
CA CYS A 10 30.29 39.42 -14.88
C CYS A 10 30.74 38.24 -14.00
N ALA A 11 30.74 38.43 -12.67
CA ALA A 11 30.85 37.34 -11.71
C ALA A 11 29.47 36.66 -11.57
N THR A 12 29.30 35.49 -12.18
CA THR A 12 28.15 34.62 -11.95
C THR A 12 28.29 33.94 -10.58
N LEU A 13 27.46 34.35 -9.61
CA LEU A 13 27.25 33.59 -8.38
C LEU A 13 26.52 32.27 -8.73
N LEU A 14 27.21 31.14 -8.56
CA LEU A 14 26.55 29.84 -8.42
C LEU A 14 25.86 29.80 -7.05
N GLY A 15 24.55 30.03 -7.02
CA GLY A 15 23.73 29.71 -5.87
C GLY A 15 23.62 28.20 -5.73
N LEU A 16 24.33 27.61 -4.77
CA LEU A 16 24.04 26.26 -4.28
C LEU A 16 22.64 26.30 -3.64
N ALA A 17 21.64 25.78 -4.35
CA ALA A 17 20.36 25.45 -3.75
C ALA A 17 20.58 24.26 -2.81
N ALA A 18 20.85 24.54 -1.54
CA ALA A 18 20.72 23.52 -0.49
C ALA A 18 19.25 23.10 -0.46
N GLY A 19 18.96 21.88 -0.90
CA GLY A 19 17.66 21.27 -0.66
C GLY A 19 17.38 21.22 0.84
N PRO A 20 16.11 21.21 1.27
CA PRO A 20 15.80 21.08 2.68
C PRO A 20 16.42 19.78 3.19
N ALA A 21 17.28 19.88 4.20
CA ALA A 21 17.69 18.71 4.97
C ALA A 21 16.42 18.14 5.61
N LEU A 22 16.00 16.96 5.17
CA LEU A 22 14.82 16.25 5.69
C LEU A 22 15.19 15.65 7.05
N SER A 23 15.29 16.48 8.08
CA SER A 23 15.62 16.06 9.45
C SER A 23 14.40 15.70 10.31
N HIS A 24 13.19 15.72 9.74
CA HIS A 24 11.96 15.45 10.47
C HIS A 24 11.49 14.01 10.30
N ALA A 25 10.86 13.47 11.33
CA ALA A 25 10.05 12.27 11.19
C ALA A 25 8.92 12.54 10.17
N THR A 26 8.69 11.60 9.27
CA THR A 26 7.63 11.72 8.25
C THR A 26 6.82 10.45 8.14
N LEU A 27 5.59 10.55 7.61
CA LEU A 27 4.83 9.39 7.16
C LEU A 27 5.12 9.15 5.67
N GLU A 28 5.33 7.89 5.29
CA GLU A 28 5.48 7.54 3.87
C GLU A 28 4.26 7.95 3.04
N LYS A 29 3.05 7.74 3.57
CA LYS A 29 1.80 8.17 2.96
C LYS A 29 1.13 9.19 3.87
N SER A 30 1.02 10.43 3.42
CA SER A 30 0.42 11.50 4.21
C SER A 30 -1.10 11.60 4.07
N GLU A 31 -1.76 10.64 3.41
CA GLU A 31 -3.20 10.63 3.18
C GLU A 31 -3.82 9.24 3.35
N ALA A 32 -5.03 9.18 3.93
CA ALA A 32 -5.84 7.96 3.99
C ALA A 32 -7.34 8.29 4.11
N ALA A 33 -8.20 7.46 3.53
CA ALA A 33 -9.65 7.65 3.61
C ALA A 33 -10.18 7.31 5.01
N ALA A 34 -11.22 8.03 5.46
CA ALA A 34 -11.98 7.66 6.66
C ALA A 34 -12.52 6.22 6.53
N GLY A 35 -12.41 5.43 7.60
CA GLY A 35 -12.81 4.02 7.64
C GLY A 35 -11.79 3.05 7.02
N ALA A 36 -10.73 3.53 6.38
CA ALA A 36 -9.76 2.67 5.71
C ALA A 36 -8.70 2.13 6.68
N ALA A 37 -8.22 0.91 6.40
CA ALA A 37 -6.99 0.41 6.99
C ALA A 37 -5.81 1.26 6.51
N TYR A 38 -4.90 1.59 7.43
CA TYR A 38 -3.74 2.44 7.16
C TYR A 38 -2.48 1.83 7.78
N ARG A 39 -1.36 1.92 7.04
CA ARG A 39 -0.02 1.56 7.53
C ARG A 39 0.74 2.86 7.76
N ALA A 40 0.83 3.28 9.02
CA ALA A 40 1.66 4.40 9.43
C ALA A 40 3.13 3.94 9.39
N VAL A 41 3.82 4.26 8.30
CA VAL A 41 5.26 4.03 8.15
C VAL A 41 5.97 5.32 8.52
N ILE A 42 6.48 5.37 9.75
CA ILE A 42 7.21 6.53 10.27
C ILE A 42 8.68 6.39 9.86
N ARG A 43 9.14 7.30 9.01
CA ARG A 43 10.51 7.37 8.51
C ARG A 43 11.34 8.27 9.41
N ILE A 44 12.45 7.74 9.93
CA ILE A 44 13.44 8.47 10.71
C ILE A 44 14.71 8.54 9.87
N GLY A 45 15.10 9.74 9.46
CA GLY A 45 16.12 9.95 8.42
C GLY A 45 17.56 9.73 8.88
N HIS A 46 17.83 9.95 10.17
CA HIS A 46 19.15 9.93 10.77
C HIS A 46 19.02 9.88 12.30
N GLY A 47 20.16 9.86 13.00
CA GLY A 47 20.28 9.91 14.45
C GLY A 47 20.11 11.33 15.00
N CYS A 48 20.09 11.50 16.32
CA CYS A 48 19.95 12.85 16.90
C CYS A 48 21.33 13.50 16.98
N ASP A 49 21.54 14.64 16.31
CA ASP A 49 22.78 15.42 16.39
C ASP A 49 24.06 14.57 16.17
N GLY A 50 24.07 13.65 15.20
CA GLY A 50 25.22 12.77 14.96
C GLY A 50 25.23 11.47 15.78
N GLN A 51 24.28 11.28 16.69
CA GLN A 51 24.28 10.19 17.65
C GLN A 51 23.32 9.07 17.28
N THR A 52 23.70 7.83 17.60
CA THR A 52 22.86 6.66 17.35
C THR A 52 21.56 6.72 18.15
N THR A 53 20.44 6.55 17.46
CA THR A 53 19.13 6.38 18.08
C THR A 53 18.99 5.00 18.67
N HIS A 54 18.54 4.95 19.91
CA HIS A 54 18.25 3.71 20.61
C HIS A 54 16.77 3.55 20.99
N THR A 55 16.00 4.64 21.03
CA THR A 55 14.56 4.60 21.30
C THR A 55 13.79 5.43 20.28
N LEU A 56 12.67 4.90 19.82
CA LEU A 56 11.61 5.66 19.16
C LEU A 56 10.29 5.43 19.88
N ARG A 57 9.60 6.52 20.22
CA ARG A 57 8.29 6.51 20.87
C ARG A 57 7.29 7.25 20.00
N VAL A 58 6.14 6.63 19.79
CA VAL A 58 5.07 7.16 18.93
C VAL A 58 3.76 7.13 19.68
N GLU A 59 3.15 8.29 19.86
CA GLU A 59 1.79 8.41 20.35
C GLU A 59 0.79 8.27 19.20
N LEU A 60 -0.28 7.54 19.44
CA LEU A 60 -1.31 7.27 18.44
C LEU A 60 -2.47 8.26 18.60
N PRO A 61 -2.87 8.97 17.53
CA PRO A 61 -3.93 9.97 17.63
C PRO A 61 -5.29 9.34 17.97
N GLU A 62 -6.20 10.15 18.52
CA GLU A 62 -7.62 9.83 18.47
C GLU A 62 -8.08 9.76 17.01
N GLY A 63 -8.99 8.85 16.69
CA GLY A 63 -9.40 8.58 15.30
C GLY A 63 -8.53 7.54 14.57
N PHE A 64 -7.49 7.01 15.21
CA PHE A 64 -6.73 5.85 14.74
C PHE A 64 -6.84 4.70 15.75
N TYR A 65 -7.40 3.57 15.33
CA TYR A 65 -7.73 2.46 16.21
C TYR A 65 -7.25 1.10 15.66
N ASN A 66 -7.42 0.04 16.46
CA ASN A 66 -6.98 -1.33 16.12
C ASN A 66 -5.50 -1.38 15.73
N ALA A 67 -4.68 -0.57 16.40
CA ALA A 67 -3.28 -0.37 16.06
C ALA A 67 -2.41 -1.54 16.52
N LYS A 68 -1.59 -2.04 15.59
CA LYS A 68 -0.67 -3.17 15.73
C LYS A 68 0.70 -2.76 15.16
N PRO A 69 1.67 -2.45 16.03
CA PRO A 69 3.03 -2.17 15.58
C PRO A 69 3.73 -3.42 15.07
N MET A 70 4.64 -3.22 14.12
CA MET A 70 5.46 -4.28 13.52
C MET A 70 6.67 -4.56 14.42
N PRO A 71 6.88 -5.81 14.86
CA PRO A 71 8.14 -6.21 15.50
C PRO A 71 9.31 -5.94 14.58
N LYS A 72 10.40 -5.43 15.14
CA LYS A 72 11.57 -5.01 14.37
C LYS A 72 12.82 -5.73 14.89
N PRO A 73 13.54 -6.50 14.07
CA PRO A 73 14.75 -7.19 14.49
C PRO A 73 15.77 -6.22 15.10
N GLY A 74 16.35 -6.59 16.25
CA GLY A 74 17.30 -5.73 16.98
C GLY A 74 16.66 -4.63 17.84
N TRP A 75 15.33 -4.53 17.87
CA TRP A 75 14.60 -3.60 18.73
C TRP A 75 13.66 -4.38 19.66
N THR A 76 13.51 -3.90 20.89
CA THR A 76 12.47 -4.34 21.81
C THR A 76 11.21 -3.51 21.54
N LEU A 77 10.08 -4.18 21.32
CA LEU A 77 8.80 -3.54 21.05
C LEU A 77 7.90 -3.60 22.29
N GLU A 78 7.45 -2.44 22.75
CA GLU A 78 6.47 -2.29 23.82
C GLU A 78 5.27 -1.47 23.35
N THR A 79 4.10 -1.74 23.93
CA THR A 79 2.87 -1.01 23.63
C THR A 79 2.16 -0.63 24.92
N VAL A 80 1.75 0.63 25.02
CA VAL A 80 0.89 1.08 26.11
C VAL A 80 -0.56 1.08 25.61
N LYS A 81 -1.44 0.39 26.34
CA LYS A 81 -2.87 0.41 26.08
C LYS A 81 -3.54 1.55 26.85
N GLY A 82 -4.61 2.09 26.28
CA GLY A 82 -5.45 3.09 26.92
C GLY A 82 -6.84 3.15 26.29
N ALA A 83 -7.76 3.82 26.97
CA ALA A 83 -9.10 4.04 26.48
C ALA A 83 -9.09 4.97 25.25
N TYR A 84 -10.03 4.74 24.33
CA TYR A 84 -10.35 5.69 23.27
C TYR A 84 -11.32 6.75 23.80
N ALA A 85 -11.25 7.98 23.27
CA ALA A 85 -12.18 9.04 23.67
C ALA A 85 -13.64 8.69 23.33
N ARG A 86 -13.85 7.93 22.25
CA ARG A 86 -15.13 7.34 21.84
C ARG A 86 -14.91 5.89 21.39
N PRO A 87 -15.91 5.01 21.57
CA PRO A 87 -15.80 3.64 21.07
C PRO A 87 -15.74 3.61 19.53
N PHE A 88 -14.92 2.72 18.98
CA PHE A 88 -14.88 2.43 17.54
C PHE A 88 -15.61 1.12 17.24
N ASP A 89 -16.33 1.03 16.13
CA ASP A 89 -16.83 -0.25 15.62
C ASP A 89 -15.75 -0.92 14.77
N ASN A 90 -15.43 -2.17 15.12
CA ASN A 90 -14.54 -3.02 14.35
C ASN A 90 -15.31 -4.28 13.92
N HIS A 91 -15.99 -4.20 12.78
CA HIS A 91 -16.80 -5.29 12.24
C HIS A 91 -17.87 -5.79 13.24
N GLY A 92 -18.63 -4.87 13.84
CA GLY A 92 -19.67 -5.17 14.83
C GLY A 92 -19.15 -5.39 16.25
N THR A 93 -17.83 -5.32 16.46
CA THR A 93 -17.22 -5.36 17.79
C THR A 93 -16.86 -3.96 18.25
N GLN A 94 -17.51 -3.49 19.31
CA GLN A 94 -17.20 -2.21 19.91
C GLN A 94 -15.84 -2.26 20.64
N MET A 95 -14.90 -1.41 20.22
CA MET A 95 -13.59 -1.23 20.83
C MET A 95 -13.57 0.04 21.66
N THR A 96 -13.45 -0.08 22.97
CA THR A 96 -13.38 1.06 23.91
C THR A 96 -11.95 1.41 24.33
N GLU A 97 -10.99 0.53 24.06
CA GLU A 97 -9.57 0.70 24.35
C GLU A 97 -8.69 0.02 23.29
N GLY A 98 -7.42 0.41 23.24
CA GLY A 98 -6.43 -0.21 22.39
C GLY A 98 -5.05 0.41 22.60
N THR A 99 -4.11 0.13 21.71
CA THR A 99 -2.77 0.73 21.75
C THR A 99 -2.88 2.26 21.59
N ARG A 100 -2.25 3.01 22.48
CA ARG A 100 -2.16 4.49 22.45
C ARG A 100 -0.72 5.00 22.36
N GLU A 101 0.25 4.19 22.76
CA GLU A 101 1.67 4.46 22.55
C GLU A 101 2.38 3.20 22.08
N VAL A 102 3.36 3.38 21.20
CA VAL A 102 4.28 2.34 20.75
C VAL A 102 5.70 2.79 21.03
N VAL A 103 6.51 1.89 21.56
CA VAL A 103 7.93 2.12 21.87
C VAL A 103 8.76 1.04 21.21
N TRP A 104 9.74 1.45 20.40
CA TRP A 104 10.85 0.59 19.99
C TRP A 104 12.10 1.05 20.74
N SER A 105 12.74 0.16 21.50
CA SER A 105 13.91 0.49 22.33
C SER A 105 15.06 -0.51 22.15
N GLY A 106 16.26 -0.13 22.60
CA GLY A 106 17.47 -0.95 22.52
C GLY A 106 18.01 -1.14 21.10
N GLY A 107 17.50 -0.37 20.15
CA GLY A 107 17.94 -0.38 18.77
C GLY A 107 19.24 0.39 18.54
N ALA A 108 19.67 0.41 17.28
CA ALA A 108 20.86 1.14 16.86
C ALA A 108 20.67 1.68 15.44
N LEU A 109 19.97 2.81 15.31
CA LEU A 109 19.94 3.57 14.06
C LEU A 109 21.06 4.61 14.08
N GLN A 110 22.09 4.39 13.26
CA GLN A 110 23.24 5.29 13.14
C GLN A 110 22.86 6.58 12.41
N ASP A 111 23.66 7.63 12.59
CA ASP A 111 23.34 8.93 12.00
C ASP A 111 23.33 8.93 10.48
N ASP A 112 24.23 8.17 9.86
CA ASP A 112 24.34 8.09 8.40
C ASP A 112 23.20 7.29 7.73
N TRP A 113 22.32 6.67 8.51
CA TRP A 113 21.30 5.74 8.01
C TRP A 113 19.90 6.23 8.37
N TYR A 114 18.94 5.87 7.53
CA TYR A 114 17.52 6.04 7.83
C TYR A 114 16.89 4.70 8.19
N ASP A 115 15.74 4.74 8.86
CA ASP A 115 14.96 3.55 9.15
C ASP A 115 13.45 3.83 9.17
N GLU A 116 12.66 2.76 9.14
CA GLU A 116 11.21 2.78 9.16
C GLU A 116 10.63 2.02 10.36
N PHE A 117 9.61 2.62 10.96
CA PHE A 117 8.87 2.09 12.11
C PHE A 117 7.39 2.04 11.75
N VAL A 118 6.85 0.83 11.70
CA VAL A 118 5.56 0.58 11.04
C VAL A 118 4.48 0.22 12.05
N ILE A 119 3.35 0.91 11.95
CA ILE A 119 2.13 0.64 12.74
C ILE A 119 0.96 0.45 11.78
N ARG A 120 0.36 -0.74 11.77
CA ARG A 120 -0.90 -0.96 11.06
C ARG A 120 -2.06 -0.58 11.97
N GLY A 121 -3.05 0.14 11.47
CA GLY A 121 -4.32 0.35 12.16
C GLY A 121 -5.41 0.74 11.19
N THR A 122 -6.45 1.38 11.69
CA THR A 122 -7.59 1.83 10.90
C THR A 122 -7.91 3.28 11.25
N VAL A 123 -8.19 4.11 10.24
CA VAL A 123 -8.75 5.45 10.42
C VAL A 123 -10.24 5.31 10.73
N GLY A 124 -10.73 5.94 11.79
CA GLY A 124 -12.15 5.91 12.15
C GLY A 124 -13.04 6.38 11.00
N ALA A 125 -14.17 5.69 10.78
CA ALA A 125 -15.12 6.05 9.73
C ALA A 125 -15.85 7.38 10.00
N ASP A 126 -15.90 7.79 11.27
CA ASP A 126 -16.48 9.05 11.74
C ASP A 126 -15.49 10.22 11.72
N VAL A 127 -14.23 9.99 11.36
CA VAL A 127 -13.23 11.06 11.24
C VAL A 127 -13.54 11.89 9.99
N ALA A 128 -13.77 13.18 10.19
CA ALA A 128 -14.17 14.08 9.11
C ALA A 128 -13.07 14.23 8.05
N PRO A 129 -13.39 14.23 6.75
CA PRO A 129 -12.43 14.55 5.70
C PRO A 129 -11.82 15.93 5.89
N GLY A 130 -10.53 16.08 5.58
CA GLY A 130 -9.72 17.27 5.88
C GLY A 130 -9.16 17.30 7.30
N THR A 131 -9.58 16.40 8.20
CA THR A 131 -8.94 16.25 9.52
C THR A 131 -7.51 15.75 9.34
N VAL A 132 -6.56 16.32 10.08
CA VAL A 132 -5.18 15.79 10.13
C VAL A 132 -4.98 15.03 11.43
N LEU A 133 -4.65 13.75 11.32
CA LEU A 133 -4.25 12.91 12.44
C LEU A 133 -2.74 12.95 12.58
N TYR A 134 -2.24 13.55 13.67
CA TYR A 134 -0.81 13.63 13.94
C TYR A 134 -0.33 12.41 14.73
N PHE A 135 0.88 11.95 14.46
CA PHE A 135 1.54 10.86 15.17
C PHE A 135 2.76 11.43 15.93
N PRO A 136 2.56 12.06 17.10
CA PRO A 136 3.64 12.62 17.89
C PRO A 136 4.76 11.60 18.08
N THR A 137 5.97 11.98 17.68
CA THR A 137 7.11 11.07 17.65
C THR A 137 8.27 11.67 18.44
N VAL A 138 8.86 10.87 19.32
CA VAL A 138 10.07 11.22 20.07
C VAL A 138 11.15 10.20 19.74
N GLN A 139 12.30 10.70 19.32
CA GLN A 139 13.51 9.92 19.08
C GLN A 139 14.50 10.21 20.21
N GLU A 140 15.02 9.17 20.85
CA GLU A 140 16.04 9.29 21.89
C GLU A 140 17.35 8.68 21.39
N CYS A 141 18.43 9.42 21.65
CA CYS A 141 19.80 9.08 21.38
C CYS A 141 20.62 9.18 22.66
N ALA A 142 21.88 8.74 22.62
CA ALA A 142 22.72 8.59 23.81
C ALA A 142 22.74 9.82 24.74
N GLU A 143 22.84 11.02 24.17
CA GLU A 143 22.88 12.31 24.88
C GLU A 143 21.96 13.36 24.22
N GLY A 144 21.02 12.93 23.37
CA GLY A 144 20.19 13.81 22.56
C GLY A 144 18.77 13.30 22.36
N LYS A 145 17.88 14.20 21.94
CA LYS A 145 16.48 13.88 21.62
C LYS A 145 16.01 14.73 20.46
N ALA A 146 15.34 14.12 19.50
CA ALA A 146 14.50 14.83 18.55
C ALA A 146 13.02 14.71 18.97
N ASP A 147 12.32 15.84 18.98
CA ASP A 147 10.95 15.96 19.48
C ASP A 147 10.03 16.49 18.38
N TRP A 148 9.27 15.59 17.75
CA TRP A 148 8.27 15.91 16.72
C TRP A 148 6.86 15.67 17.28
N THR A 149 6.52 16.40 18.36
CA THR A 149 5.22 16.27 19.03
C THR A 149 4.30 17.47 18.77
N ASP A 150 4.72 18.46 17.99
CA ASP A 150 3.87 19.61 17.67
C ASP A 150 2.75 19.21 16.71
N VAL A 151 1.51 19.34 17.18
CA VAL A 151 0.27 18.99 16.44
C VAL A 151 -0.52 20.22 16.00
N SER A 152 0.07 21.41 16.07
CA SER A 152 -0.60 22.68 15.74
C SER A 152 -0.99 22.80 14.26
N GLY A 153 -0.31 22.05 13.39
CA GLY A 153 -0.43 22.17 11.93
C GLY A 153 0.20 23.42 11.33
N SER A 154 0.93 24.21 12.13
CA SER A 154 1.72 25.32 11.61
C SER A 154 2.88 24.79 10.75
N LYS A 155 3.18 25.48 9.66
CA LYS A 155 4.35 25.19 8.80
C LYS A 155 5.64 25.81 9.33
N GLU A 156 5.53 26.63 10.36
CA GLU A 156 6.63 27.44 10.92
C GLU A 156 7.26 26.80 12.16
N VAL A 157 6.68 25.68 12.63
CA VAL A 157 7.24 24.97 13.77
C VAL A 157 8.49 24.20 13.33
N PRO A 158 9.57 24.22 14.13
CA PRO A 158 10.81 23.54 13.78
C PRO A 158 10.61 22.04 13.59
N ASN A 159 9.81 21.39 14.44
CA ASN A 159 9.69 19.94 14.48
C ASN A 159 8.20 19.53 14.49
N PRO A 160 7.50 19.60 13.35
CA PRO A 160 6.10 19.20 13.28
C PRO A 160 5.98 17.68 13.45
N ALA A 161 4.93 17.24 14.13
CA ALA A 161 4.60 15.82 14.18
C ALA A 161 4.22 15.29 12.79
N PRO A 162 4.56 14.03 12.45
CA PRO A 162 4.10 13.39 11.24
C PRO A 162 2.56 13.40 11.13
N GLY A 163 2.02 14.01 10.07
CA GLY A 163 0.58 14.21 9.89
C GLY A 163 -0.02 13.35 8.77
N LEU A 164 -1.20 12.78 9.04
CA LEU A 164 -2.04 12.05 8.09
C LEU A 164 -3.32 12.84 7.81
N THR A 165 -3.46 13.36 6.59
CA THR A 165 -4.70 14.00 6.16
C THR A 165 -5.75 12.95 5.82
N VAL A 166 -6.90 13.03 6.48
CA VAL A 166 -8.02 12.13 6.24
C VAL A 166 -8.80 12.59 5.03
N THR A 167 -9.03 11.70 4.07
CA THR A 167 -9.85 11.95 2.89
C THR A 167 -11.24 11.31 3.04
N ALA A 168 -12.15 11.64 2.12
CA ALA A 168 -13.50 11.07 2.14
C ALA A 168 -13.47 9.53 2.07
N GLY A 169 -14.14 8.88 3.02
CA GLY A 169 -14.46 7.46 2.94
C GLY A 169 -15.43 7.19 1.79
N LYS A 170 -15.46 5.96 1.26
CA LYS A 170 -16.53 5.56 0.34
C LYS A 170 -17.86 5.56 1.10
N ALA A 171 -18.87 6.27 0.57
CA ALA A 171 -20.22 6.25 1.14
C ALA A 171 -20.81 4.85 1.01
N ASP A 172 -21.14 4.23 2.14
CA ASP A 172 -21.80 2.94 2.17
C ASP A 172 -23.30 3.15 1.94
N HIS A 173 -23.82 2.75 0.78
CA HIS A 173 -25.25 2.74 0.52
C HIS A 173 -25.88 1.53 1.22
N GLY A 174 -26.38 1.76 2.44
CA GLY A 174 -27.44 1.05 3.15
C GLY A 174 -27.65 -0.43 2.83
N HIS A 175 -27.16 -1.31 3.70
CA HIS A 175 -27.55 -2.72 3.71
C HIS A 175 -28.96 -2.90 4.30
N GLY A 176 -29.91 -3.25 3.42
CA GLY A 176 -31.20 -3.81 3.80
C GLY A 176 -31.04 -5.24 4.34
N HIS A 177 -31.61 -5.49 5.52
CA HIS A 177 -31.63 -6.78 6.18
C HIS A 177 -32.42 -7.83 5.37
N GLY A 178 -31.77 -8.94 5.02
CA GLY A 178 -32.40 -10.17 4.55
C GLY A 178 -31.79 -11.37 5.26
N HIS A 179 -32.57 -12.04 6.10
CA HIS A 179 -32.14 -13.14 6.96
C HIS A 179 -31.84 -14.45 6.20
N SER A 180 -30.71 -15.05 6.59
CA SER A 180 -30.28 -16.47 6.62
C SER A 180 -31.00 -17.54 5.80
N HIS A 181 -30.21 -18.38 5.10
CA HIS A 181 -29.69 -19.66 5.63
C HIS A 181 -28.76 -20.35 4.60
N GLY A 182 -27.64 -20.90 5.05
CA GLY A 182 -26.80 -21.80 4.24
C GLY A 182 -25.45 -22.10 4.88
N HIS A 183 -25.33 -23.30 5.46
CA HIS A 183 -24.13 -23.85 6.09
C HIS A 183 -22.97 -24.09 5.10
N GLY A 184 -21.72 -23.95 5.57
CA GLY A 184 -20.59 -24.70 4.98
C GLY A 184 -19.19 -24.11 5.14
N HIS A 185 -18.44 -24.64 6.12
CA HIS A 185 -16.99 -24.89 6.17
C HIS A 185 -15.93 -23.80 5.89
N GLY A 186 -15.17 -23.47 6.95
CA GLY A 186 -13.69 -23.59 7.00
C GLY A 186 -12.82 -22.53 6.31
N PRO A 187 -11.84 -21.89 7.01
CA PRO A 187 -11.11 -20.74 6.50
C PRO A 187 -9.84 -21.16 5.73
N ASP A 188 -9.77 -20.82 4.45
CA ASP A 188 -8.52 -20.83 3.68
C ASP A 188 -7.98 -19.41 3.48
N ALA A 189 -6.66 -19.31 3.66
CA ALA A 189 -5.89 -18.10 3.82
C ALA A 189 -5.96 -17.19 2.58
N GLN A 190 -6.62 -16.03 2.73
CA GLN A 190 -6.56 -14.93 1.77
C GLN A 190 -5.23 -14.19 1.95
N ALA A 191 -4.33 -14.34 0.98
CA ALA A 191 -3.22 -13.40 0.81
C ALA A 191 -3.82 -12.00 0.60
N ALA A 192 -3.50 -11.06 1.48
CA ALA A 192 -4.03 -9.71 1.46
C ALA A 192 -3.54 -8.97 0.19
N ALA A 193 -4.40 -8.89 -0.82
CA ALA A 193 -4.28 -7.93 -1.91
C ALA A 193 -4.45 -6.51 -1.37
N ALA A 194 -3.57 -5.59 -1.79
CA ALA A 194 -3.64 -4.18 -1.44
C ALA A 194 -4.65 -3.46 -2.33
N GLY A 195 -5.55 -2.70 -1.72
CA GLY A 195 -6.53 -1.85 -2.43
C GLY A 195 -7.95 -2.41 -2.36
N GLY A 196 -8.90 -1.57 -1.91
CA GLY A 196 -10.33 -1.88 -2.05
C GLY A 196 -10.74 -1.96 -3.53
N PRO A 197 -11.95 -2.46 -3.83
CA PRO A 197 -12.38 -2.64 -5.20
C PRO A 197 -12.30 -1.32 -5.99
N VAL A 198 -11.58 -1.35 -7.12
CA VAL A 198 -11.59 -0.29 -8.14
C VAL A 198 -12.87 -0.46 -8.94
N VAL A 199 -13.66 0.60 -9.09
CA VAL A 199 -14.97 0.55 -9.76
C VAL A 199 -14.89 1.28 -11.08
N LEU A 200 -15.35 0.63 -12.16
CA LEU A 200 -15.50 1.18 -13.50
C LEU A 200 -16.92 0.89 -13.99
N GLY A 201 -17.81 1.88 -13.93
CA GLY A 201 -19.23 1.65 -14.16
C GLY A 201 -19.78 0.58 -13.20
N ASP A 202 -20.37 -0.48 -13.75
CA ASP A 202 -20.90 -1.61 -12.98
C ASP A 202 -19.87 -2.72 -12.72
N LEU A 203 -18.62 -2.53 -13.12
CA LEU A 203 -17.53 -3.47 -12.87
C LEU A 203 -16.79 -3.10 -11.58
N ALA A 204 -16.62 -4.08 -10.69
CA ALA A 204 -15.79 -3.98 -9.49
C ALA A 204 -14.59 -4.92 -9.60
N LEU A 205 -13.40 -4.33 -9.70
CA LEU A 205 -12.12 -5.03 -9.80
C LEU A 205 -11.44 -5.06 -8.44
N SER A 206 -11.05 -6.23 -7.97
CA SER A 206 -10.47 -6.39 -6.63
C SER A 206 -9.39 -7.46 -6.63
N GLY A 207 -8.66 -7.59 -5.52
CA GLY A 207 -7.74 -8.71 -5.36
C GLY A 207 -6.51 -8.64 -6.28
N GLY A 208 -6.18 -7.47 -6.83
CA GLY A 208 -5.11 -7.29 -7.79
C GLY A 208 -3.73 -7.64 -7.21
N PHE A 209 -3.03 -8.62 -7.79
CA PHE A 209 -1.66 -8.93 -7.43
C PHE A 209 -0.83 -9.47 -8.59
N SER A 210 0.48 -9.35 -8.46
CA SER A 210 1.48 -10.04 -9.29
C SER A 210 2.46 -10.78 -8.39
N ARG A 211 3.32 -11.61 -9.00
CA ARG A 211 4.37 -12.34 -8.29
C ARG A 211 5.70 -11.67 -8.54
N ALA A 212 6.52 -11.58 -7.48
CA ALA A 212 7.88 -11.13 -7.62
C ALA A 212 8.66 -11.98 -8.64
N THR A 213 9.59 -11.34 -9.34
CA THR A 213 10.42 -11.98 -10.36
C THR A 213 11.90 -11.83 -10.01
N PRO A 214 12.75 -12.85 -10.28
CA PRO A 214 14.20 -12.66 -10.20
C PRO A 214 14.68 -11.65 -11.27
N PRO A 215 15.83 -10.99 -11.06
CA PRO A 215 16.43 -10.15 -12.09
C PRO A 215 16.60 -10.89 -13.42
N GLY A 216 16.21 -10.25 -14.53
CA GLY A 216 16.30 -10.82 -15.88
C GLY A 216 15.19 -11.82 -16.25
N ALA A 217 14.16 -11.99 -15.43
CA ALA A 217 12.99 -12.79 -15.81
C ALA A 217 12.30 -12.21 -17.05
N PRO A 218 11.96 -13.02 -18.07
CA PRO A 218 11.37 -12.50 -19.30
C PRO A 218 9.86 -12.24 -19.17
N VAL A 219 9.20 -12.80 -18.15
CA VAL A 219 7.73 -12.81 -18.01
C VAL A 219 7.28 -12.73 -16.54
N ALA A 220 6.08 -12.19 -16.33
CA ALA A 220 5.35 -12.22 -15.05
C ALA A 220 3.86 -12.45 -15.26
N GLY A 221 3.16 -12.91 -14.21
CA GLY A 221 1.70 -13.07 -14.22
C GLY A 221 1.00 -12.03 -13.36
N GLY A 222 -0.16 -11.54 -13.81
CA GLY A 222 -1.07 -10.67 -13.08
C GLY A 222 -2.42 -11.34 -12.83
N PHE A 223 -2.97 -11.12 -11.64
CA PHE A 223 -4.15 -11.80 -11.12
C PHE A 223 -5.08 -10.78 -10.46
N LEU A 224 -6.39 -10.99 -10.56
CA LEU A 224 -7.43 -10.13 -10.01
C LEU A 224 -8.79 -10.83 -10.07
N THR A 225 -9.79 -10.25 -9.42
CA THR A 225 -11.19 -10.64 -9.52
C THR A 225 -11.99 -9.50 -10.11
N ILE A 226 -12.84 -9.79 -11.09
CA ILE A 226 -13.73 -8.83 -11.76
C ILE A 226 -15.17 -9.27 -11.48
N ALA A 227 -15.91 -8.48 -10.70
CA ALA A 227 -17.35 -8.66 -10.49
C ALA A 227 -18.12 -7.71 -11.40
N ASN A 228 -19.07 -8.23 -12.18
CA ASN A 228 -19.92 -7.45 -13.07
C ASN A 228 -21.35 -7.37 -12.52
N GLY A 229 -21.76 -6.19 -12.08
CA GLY A 229 -23.12 -5.91 -11.61
C GLY A 229 -24.09 -5.43 -12.70
N GLY A 230 -23.61 -5.22 -13.93
CA GLY A 230 -24.36 -4.64 -15.04
C GLY A 230 -24.54 -5.62 -16.20
N ASP A 231 -24.62 -5.08 -17.42
CA ASP A 231 -24.71 -5.86 -18.66
C ASP A 231 -23.40 -6.59 -18.98
N GLU A 232 -23.46 -7.56 -19.90
CA GLU A 232 -22.27 -8.31 -20.32
C GLU A 232 -21.17 -7.37 -20.85
N ASP A 233 -19.92 -7.64 -20.49
CA ASP A 233 -18.74 -6.91 -20.99
C ASP A 233 -17.62 -7.90 -21.33
N ARG A 234 -16.47 -7.40 -21.78
CA ARG A 234 -15.31 -8.18 -22.17
C ARG A 234 -14.05 -7.40 -21.88
N LEU A 235 -13.12 -8.01 -21.16
CA LEU A 235 -11.77 -7.49 -21.03
C LEU A 235 -11.02 -7.79 -22.34
N VAL A 236 -10.79 -6.76 -23.15
CA VAL A 236 -10.22 -6.92 -24.51
C VAL A 236 -8.73 -6.64 -24.57
N ALA A 237 -8.19 -5.85 -23.65
CA ALA A 237 -6.77 -5.56 -23.60
C ALA A 237 -6.29 -5.25 -22.17
N ALA A 238 -4.98 -5.39 -21.97
CA ALA A 238 -4.29 -4.87 -20.81
C ALA A 238 -2.98 -4.22 -21.27
N HIS A 239 -2.52 -3.20 -20.56
CA HIS A 239 -1.27 -2.49 -20.81
C HIS A 239 -0.51 -2.25 -19.52
N ALA A 240 0.80 -2.43 -19.54
CA ALA A 240 1.66 -2.18 -18.40
C ALA A 240 3.02 -1.63 -18.87
N ASP A 241 3.42 -0.45 -18.39
CA ASP A 241 4.63 0.22 -18.85
C ASP A 241 5.92 -0.57 -18.55
N PHE A 242 5.87 -1.43 -17.53
CA PHE A 242 6.98 -2.30 -17.12
C PHE A 242 7.16 -3.54 -18.03
N ALA A 243 6.27 -3.75 -18.99
CA ALA A 243 6.32 -4.86 -19.95
C ALA A 243 6.40 -4.34 -21.39
N GLY A 244 6.98 -5.12 -22.30
CA GLY A 244 6.94 -4.84 -23.74
C GLY A 244 5.57 -5.19 -24.34
N ARG A 245 4.95 -6.26 -23.84
CA ARG A 245 3.61 -6.72 -24.24
C ARG A 245 2.84 -7.25 -23.05
N THR A 246 1.52 -7.09 -23.07
CA THR A 246 0.63 -7.69 -22.08
C THR A 246 -0.49 -8.41 -22.82
N GLU A 247 -0.71 -9.66 -22.46
CA GLU A 247 -1.66 -10.55 -23.11
C GLU A 247 -2.62 -11.14 -22.06
N ILE A 248 -3.81 -11.56 -22.48
CA ILE A 248 -4.79 -12.23 -21.60
C ILE A 248 -4.73 -13.71 -21.91
N HIS A 249 -4.43 -14.54 -20.92
CA HIS A 249 -4.18 -15.97 -21.10
C HIS A 249 -5.13 -16.79 -20.24
N GLU A 250 -5.35 -18.03 -20.65
CA GLU A 250 -6.00 -19.05 -19.85
C GLU A 250 -5.09 -20.28 -19.72
N MET A 251 -5.39 -21.10 -18.72
CA MET A 251 -4.82 -22.44 -18.60
C MET A 251 -5.91 -23.45 -18.92
N ALA A 252 -5.75 -24.19 -20.02
CA ALA A 252 -6.72 -25.18 -20.47
C ALA A 252 -6.05 -26.56 -20.63
N MET A 253 -6.79 -27.63 -20.35
CA MET A 253 -6.34 -28.99 -20.63
C MET A 253 -6.40 -29.24 -22.13
N GLU A 254 -5.27 -29.59 -22.73
CA GLU A 254 -5.23 -30.12 -24.09
C GLU A 254 -4.69 -31.55 -24.04
N GLY A 255 -5.62 -32.51 -24.02
CA GLY A 255 -5.32 -33.90 -23.66
C GLY A 255 -4.97 -34.01 -22.16
N GLU A 256 -3.82 -34.62 -21.85
CA GLU A 256 -3.33 -34.76 -20.47
C GLU A 256 -2.42 -33.61 -20.01
N VAL A 257 -2.23 -32.58 -20.85
CA VAL A 257 -1.30 -31.48 -20.58
C VAL A 257 -2.05 -30.17 -20.34
N MET A 258 -1.80 -29.53 -19.21
CA MET A 258 -2.21 -28.14 -18.98
C MET A 258 -1.39 -27.21 -19.87
N ARG A 259 -2.05 -26.52 -20.79
CA ARG A 259 -1.43 -25.54 -21.69
C ARG A 259 -1.92 -24.14 -21.39
N MET A 260 -0.98 -23.21 -21.47
CA MET A 260 -1.24 -21.78 -21.43
C MET A 260 -1.60 -21.32 -22.85
N ARG A 261 -2.72 -20.61 -23.00
CA ARG A 261 -3.23 -20.14 -24.29
C ARG A 261 -3.64 -18.69 -24.19
N GLU A 262 -3.21 -17.87 -25.16
CA GLU A 262 -3.68 -16.50 -25.32
C GLU A 262 -5.14 -16.45 -25.78
N LEU A 263 -5.89 -15.47 -25.26
CA LEU A 263 -7.25 -15.13 -25.65
C LEU A 263 -7.21 -13.84 -26.51
N PRO A 264 -7.03 -13.92 -27.83
CA PRO A 264 -6.90 -12.74 -28.69
C PRO A 264 -8.19 -11.93 -28.78
N ASP A 265 -9.34 -12.58 -28.61
CA ASP A 265 -10.65 -11.93 -28.53
C ASP A 265 -10.98 -11.47 -27.09
N GLY A 266 -10.01 -11.49 -26.17
CA GLY A 266 -10.20 -11.11 -24.78
C GLY A 266 -11.02 -12.10 -23.93
N LEU A 267 -11.30 -11.69 -22.70
CA LEU A 267 -12.01 -12.49 -21.69
C LEU A 267 -13.42 -11.95 -21.46
N ALA A 268 -14.43 -12.79 -21.72
CA ALA A 268 -15.83 -12.43 -21.50
C ALA A 268 -16.13 -12.27 -19.99
N ILE A 269 -16.87 -11.22 -19.64
CA ILE A 269 -17.33 -10.91 -18.29
C ILE A 269 -18.88 -10.84 -18.32
N PRO A 270 -19.57 -11.99 -18.16
CA PRO A 270 -21.03 -12.03 -18.27
C PRO A 270 -21.75 -11.13 -17.25
N ALA A 271 -22.94 -10.67 -17.60
CA ALA A 271 -23.80 -9.90 -16.71
C ALA A 271 -24.05 -10.65 -15.39
N GLY A 272 -23.91 -9.97 -14.25
CA GLY A 272 -24.13 -10.54 -12.91
C GLY A 272 -23.07 -11.57 -12.47
N ALA A 273 -22.03 -11.83 -13.27
CA ALA A 273 -21.02 -12.84 -12.96
C ALA A 273 -19.77 -12.24 -12.29
N THR A 274 -19.03 -13.10 -11.60
CA THR A 274 -17.68 -12.80 -11.13
C THR A 274 -16.68 -13.70 -11.86
N VAL A 275 -15.68 -13.08 -12.47
CA VAL A 275 -14.61 -13.76 -13.20
C VAL A 275 -13.30 -13.58 -12.44
N GLU A 276 -12.65 -14.70 -12.13
CA GLU A 276 -11.37 -14.72 -11.42
C GLU A 276 -10.21 -14.98 -12.37
N LEU A 277 -9.26 -14.05 -12.40
CA LEU A 277 -7.94 -14.25 -12.95
C LEU A 277 -7.02 -14.71 -11.82
N LYS A 278 -6.67 -15.99 -11.80
CA LYS A 278 -5.91 -16.64 -10.72
C LYS A 278 -4.86 -17.63 -11.26
N PRO A 279 -3.84 -17.97 -10.45
CA PRO A 279 -2.87 -18.98 -10.84
C PRO A 279 -3.53 -20.30 -11.24
N GLY A 280 -3.20 -20.81 -12.42
CA GLY A 280 -3.79 -22.04 -12.95
C GLY A 280 -5.14 -21.86 -13.68
N GLY A 281 -5.62 -20.63 -13.84
CA GLY A 281 -6.81 -20.30 -14.65
C GLY A 281 -6.54 -19.13 -15.60
N TYR A 282 -7.49 -18.21 -15.74
CA TYR A 282 -7.26 -16.96 -16.46
C TYR A 282 -6.20 -16.11 -15.76
N HIS A 283 -5.38 -15.39 -16.52
CA HIS A 283 -4.37 -14.49 -15.97
C HIS A 283 -3.91 -13.46 -17.00
N LEU A 284 -3.38 -12.34 -16.52
CA LEU A 284 -2.63 -11.41 -17.35
C LEU A 284 -1.22 -11.94 -17.49
N MET A 285 -0.70 -11.98 -18.72
CA MET A 285 0.66 -12.39 -19.02
C MET A 285 1.47 -11.17 -19.45
N PHE A 286 2.41 -10.75 -18.60
CA PHE A 286 3.34 -9.66 -18.88
C PHE A 286 4.58 -10.27 -19.55
N MET A 287 4.85 -9.88 -20.80
CA MET A 287 5.99 -10.36 -21.57
C MET A 287 7.00 -9.25 -21.81
N GLU A 288 8.27 -9.65 -21.97
CA GLU A 288 9.38 -8.73 -22.21
C GLU A 288 9.49 -7.71 -21.08
N LEU A 289 9.60 -8.20 -19.84
CA LEU A 289 9.76 -7.35 -18.67
C LEU A 289 10.99 -6.44 -18.82
N LYS A 290 10.78 -5.14 -18.64
CA LYS A 290 11.83 -4.12 -18.72
C LYS A 290 12.60 -4.00 -17.40
N GLN A 291 11.98 -4.46 -16.31
CA GLN A 291 12.50 -4.41 -14.95
C GLN A 291 11.91 -5.58 -14.12
N PRO A 292 12.60 -6.04 -13.07
CA PRO A 292 12.03 -7.04 -12.17
C PRO A 292 10.86 -6.48 -11.39
N LEU A 293 9.85 -7.31 -11.11
CA LEU A 293 8.82 -7.03 -10.12
C LEU A 293 9.35 -7.40 -8.74
N VAL A 294 9.46 -6.44 -7.83
CA VAL A 294 10.03 -6.64 -6.50
C VAL A 294 8.92 -6.82 -5.46
N GLU A 295 9.06 -7.83 -4.61
CA GLU A 295 8.09 -8.09 -3.54
C GLU A 295 7.89 -6.87 -2.64
N GLY A 296 6.64 -6.57 -2.31
CA GLY A 296 6.25 -5.40 -1.52
C GLY A 296 5.98 -4.15 -2.33
N GLU A 297 6.43 -4.10 -3.60
CA GLU A 297 6.08 -3.00 -4.51
C GLU A 297 4.64 -3.10 -5.01
N THR A 298 4.18 -2.03 -5.64
CA THR A 298 2.92 -1.99 -6.38
C THR A 298 3.22 -1.52 -7.79
N VAL A 299 2.75 -2.27 -8.78
CA VAL A 299 2.84 -1.91 -10.19
C VAL A 299 1.45 -1.71 -10.76
N ASN A 300 1.27 -0.76 -11.67
CA ASN A 300 -0.04 -0.47 -12.24
C ASN A 300 -0.22 -1.18 -13.58
N VAL A 301 -1.42 -1.70 -13.81
CA VAL A 301 -1.86 -2.21 -15.11
C VAL A 301 -3.11 -1.45 -15.53
N THR A 302 -3.18 -1.02 -16.78
CA THR A 302 -4.40 -0.48 -17.38
C THR A 302 -5.15 -1.61 -18.05
N LEU A 303 -6.44 -1.75 -17.75
CA LEU A 303 -7.33 -2.74 -18.35
C LEU A 303 -8.34 -2.02 -19.24
N SER A 304 -8.54 -2.51 -20.46
CA SER A 304 -9.49 -1.96 -21.41
C SER A 304 -10.64 -2.95 -21.62
N PHE A 305 -11.85 -2.51 -21.29
CA PHE A 305 -13.10 -3.25 -21.48
C PHE A 305 -13.81 -2.78 -22.74
N GLU A 306 -14.50 -3.69 -23.42
CA GLU A 306 -15.22 -3.42 -24.67
C GLU A 306 -16.31 -2.35 -24.49
N LYS A 307 -17.04 -2.38 -23.36
CA LYS A 307 -18.15 -1.46 -23.09
C LYS A 307 -17.83 -0.46 -21.97
N ALA A 308 -17.29 -0.92 -20.84
CA ALA A 308 -17.06 -0.06 -19.68
C ALA A 308 -15.89 0.93 -19.84
N GLY A 309 -15.02 0.74 -20.84
CA GLY A 309 -13.86 1.60 -21.09
C GLY A 309 -12.62 1.16 -20.34
N GLU A 310 -11.74 2.10 -20.00
CA GLU A 310 -10.42 1.79 -19.42
C GLU A 310 -10.34 2.12 -17.92
N VAL A 311 -9.58 1.30 -17.19
CA VAL A 311 -9.31 1.51 -15.76
C VAL A 311 -7.89 1.12 -15.41
N SER A 312 -7.23 1.96 -14.61
CA SER A 312 -5.92 1.65 -14.03
C SER A 312 -6.12 0.90 -12.71
N LEU A 313 -5.49 -0.27 -12.59
CA LEU A 313 -5.56 -1.15 -11.42
C LEU A 313 -4.15 -1.33 -10.83
N PRO A 314 -3.94 -1.00 -9.55
CA PRO A 314 -2.71 -1.37 -8.85
C PRO A 314 -2.67 -2.87 -8.58
N LEU A 315 -1.54 -3.50 -8.91
CA LEU A 315 -1.21 -4.88 -8.57
C LEU A 315 -0.13 -4.88 -7.48
N ALA A 316 -0.47 -5.40 -6.30
CA ALA A 316 0.53 -5.63 -5.27
C ALA A 316 1.47 -6.77 -5.70
N VAL A 317 2.77 -6.57 -5.61
CA VAL A 317 3.76 -7.62 -5.92
C VAL A 317 3.97 -8.45 -4.66
N GLY A 318 3.40 -9.66 -4.65
CA GLY A 318 3.58 -10.63 -3.57
C GLY A 318 4.81 -11.51 -3.77
N PRO A 319 5.08 -12.43 -2.84
CA PRO A 319 6.17 -13.39 -2.97
C PRO A 319 6.04 -14.25 -4.23
N ARG A 320 7.15 -14.82 -4.69
CA ARG A 320 7.21 -15.62 -5.93
C ARG A 320 6.20 -16.77 -6.00
N ASN A 321 5.74 -17.28 -4.85
CA ASN A 321 4.75 -18.35 -4.71
C ASN A 321 3.34 -17.87 -4.33
N ALA A 322 3.06 -16.56 -4.39
CA ALA A 322 1.75 -16.00 -4.03
C ALA A 322 0.62 -16.67 -4.84
N GLY A 323 -0.40 -17.19 -4.15
CA GLY A 323 -1.54 -17.86 -4.79
C GLY A 323 -1.23 -19.23 -5.41
N ALA A 324 -0.08 -19.85 -5.13
CA ALA A 324 0.15 -21.25 -5.50
C ALA A 324 -0.76 -22.16 -4.65
N GLN A 325 -1.57 -23.00 -5.29
CA GLN A 325 -2.29 -24.06 -4.60
C GLN A 325 -1.25 -24.99 -3.94
N LYS A 326 -1.38 -25.27 -2.64
CA LYS A 326 -0.52 -26.24 -1.95
C LYS A 326 -0.67 -27.59 -2.69
N GLY A 327 0.32 -27.94 -3.49
CA GLY A 327 0.40 -29.25 -4.13
C GLY A 327 0.36 -30.31 -3.03
N GLY A 328 -0.64 -31.19 -3.10
CA GLY A 328 -0.74 -32.36 -2.25
C GLY A 328 0.57 -33.13 -2.33
N GLY A 329 1.13 -33.46 -1.17
CA GLY A 329 2.35 -34.24 -1.08
C GLY A 329 2.15 -35.59 -1.77
N HIS A 330 2.94 -35.84 -2.81
CA HIS A 330 3.25 -37.20 -3.22
C HIS A 330 4.12 -37.81 -2.12
N GLY A 331 3.46 -38.44 -1.15
CA GLY A 331 4.09 -39.41 -0.28
C GLY A 331 4.51 -40.62 -1.12
N GLY A 332 5.80 -40.88 -1.16
CA GLY A 332 6.32 -42.12 -1.73
C GLY A 332 5.96 -43.32 -0.87
N HIS A 333 5.69 -44.44 -1.54
CA HIS A 333 6.21 -45.77 -1.25
C HIS A 333 6.11 -46.61 -2.53
#